data_AF-A0A2G5N548-F1
#
_entry.id   AF-A0A2G5N548-F1
#
_cell.length_a   1.000
_cell.length_b   1.000
_cell.length_c   1.000
_cell.angle_alpha   90.00
_cell.angle_beta   90.00
_cell.angle_gamma   90.00
#
_symmetry.space_group_name_H-M   'P 1'
#
loop_
_entity.id
_entity.type
_entity.pdbx_description
1 polymer ?
#
loop_
_entity_poly.entity_id
_entity_poly.type
_entity_poly.pdbx_seq_one_letter_code
_entity_poly.pdbx_strand_id
1 'polypeptide(L)'
;MEDFSFNALTALLWANKLITGLVISTLLAAILIQAYWDKVGYFVMRVWHGVPVIGKVARLSKQSLMLDAHGWPKSESELCDAYYSRYEKIGAEDVDFFNKSESYLRTIGERGRRERPFWVFALIFMLIMFEAVGFAYVLVPFINQNLSANDQSWMGWLFAFLLAVASAILAEVTGRAAHKNALISKARHWWENDSDSDRPNQLKELPGIGIKHTDSDKDGKDYNRILARINTNHTVTPSRGWMITTGIWIAIIAIAAFGIRTMQLKSIETEMVGSPHAFAQQNYDSASPFELPADSAAINDQADKQTLTDKMDAIRKASLITFIVLSVIYIAIQITSIWLASIFGFAGVESKTAWEHTHKFSSGEALENWMQSQRVEIASHADHKLSKLQLKLAGRTTTNAQQQAALTTAHNRSFETFVARKQALPGNPQPVAKPVSVPVAPAAPVVAEVAAPVPAPVAAPVQTPVAASEGLDALRGKDLTAYSEEQLATISRVKGHALEDVLALRAEQQLLKDFDATGA
;
A
#
# COMPACT_ATOMS: atom_id res chain seq x y z
N MET A 1 -12.32 -36.29 23.18
CA MET A 1 -10.90 -35.87 23.27
C MET A 1 -10.73 -34.61 22.42
N GLU A 2 -11.36 -33.50 22.82
CA GLU A 2 -11.38 -32.27 22.00
C GLU A 2 -11.04 -30.99 22.79
N ASP A 3 -10.63 -31.12 24.06
CA ASP A 3 -10.07 -30.03 24.87
C ASP A 3 -8.62 -29.63 24.49
N PHE A 4 -8.24 -29.79 23.22
CA PHE A 4 -7.14 -29.03 22.61
C PHE A 4 -7.56 -27.57 22.34
N SER A 5 -8.31 -27.00 23.28
CA SER A 5 -8.80 -25.64 23.24
C SER A 5 -7.65 -24.65 23.41
N PHE A 6 -7.90 -23.41 22.96
CA PHE A 6 -6.91 -22.32 22.93
C PHE A 6 -6.19 -22.13 24.27
N ASN A 7 -6.87 -22.40 25.39
CA ASN A 7 -6.37 -22.29 26.76
C ASN A 7 -5.21 -23.26 27.07
N ALA A 8 -5.25 -24.50 26.57
CA ALA A 8 -4.16 -25.46 26.77
C ALA A 8 -2.90 -25.02 25.98
N LEU A 9 -3.12 -24.50 24.78
CA LEU A 9 -2.05 -23.99 23.91
C LEU A 9 -1.42 -22.72 24.49
N THR A 10 -2.22 -21.77 25.00
CA THR A 10 -1.71 -20.56 25.68
C THR A 10 -1.01 -20.89 27.00
N ALA A 11 -1.48 -21.87 27.78
CA ALA A 11 -0.80 -22.34 28.98
C ALA A 11 0.58 -22.94 28.67
N LEU A 12 0.69 -23.78 27.62
CA LEU A 12 1.97 -24.35 27.17
C LEU A 12 2.92 -23.27 26.64
N LEU A 13 2.38 -22.28 25.90
CA LEU A 13 3.09 -21.08 25.46
C LEU A 13 3.66 -20.26 26.63
N TRP A 14 2.89 -20.09 27.71
CA TRP A 14 3.27 -19.31 28.89
C TRP A 14 4.20 -20.07 29.85
N ALA A 15 4.14 -21.40 29.87
CA ALA A 15 5.10 -22.23 30.60
C ALA A 15 6.48 -22.25 29.92
N ASN A 16 6.51 -22.37 28.59
CA ASN A 16 7.73 -22.60 27.81
C ASN A 16 8.25 -21.35 27.06
N LYS A 17 8.12 -20.15 27.64
CA LYS A 17 8.33 -18.84 26.99
C LYS A 17 9.61 -18.73 26.15
N LEU A 18 10.71 -19.31 26.61
CA LEU A 18 12.00 -19.27 25.89
C LEU A 18 11.99 -20.15 24.64
N ILE A 19 11.41 -21.35 24.74
CA ILE A 19 11.29 -22.30 23.62
C ILE A 19 10.29 -21.75 22.60
N THR A 20 9.15 -21.24 23.06
CA THR A 20 8.13 -20.70 22.15
C THR A 20 8.55 -19.37 21.53
N GLY A 21 9.24 -18.51 22.27
CA GLY A 21 9.91 -17.33 21.71
C GLY A 21 10.96 -17.69 20.67
N LEU A 22 11.76 -18.73 20.88
CA LEU A 22 12.74 -19.23 19.91
C LEU A 22 12.07 -19.82 18.66
N VAL A 23 10.97 -20.58 18.80
CA VAL A 23 10.21 -21.13 17.67
C VAL A 23 9.53 -20.02 16.87
N ILE A 24 8.90 -19.03 17.52
CA ILE A 24 8.30 -17.88 16.84
C ILE A 24 9.39 -17.05 16.14
N SER A 25 10.55 -16.83 16.79
CA SER A 25 11.68 -16.11 16.19
C SER A 25 12.28 -16.83 14.99
N THR A 26 12.46 -18.16 15.03
CA THR A 26 12.97 -18.93 13.89
C THR A 26 11.96 -19.02 12.74
N LEU A 27 10.66 -19.10 13.04
CA LEU A 27 9.60 -19.01 12.02
C LEU A 27 9.56 -17.63 11.36
N LEU A 28 9.62 -16.54 12.13
CA LEU A 28 9.69 -15.18 11.59
C LEU A 28 10.96 -14.96 10.76
N ALA A 29 12.11 -15.46 11.22
CA ALA A 29 13.36 -15.42 10.46
C ALA A 29 13.26 -16.22 9.16
N ALA A 30 12.65 -17.41 9.16
CA ALA A 30 12.43 -18.21 7.96
C ALA A 30 11.51 -17.49 6.95
N ILE A 31 10.40 -16.89 7.42
CA ILE A 31 9.47 -16.10 6.61
C ILE A 31 10.19 -14.89 5.99
N LEU A 32 11.02 -14.17 6.75
CA LEU A 32 11.82 -13.05 6.25
C LEU A 32 12.90 -13.49 5.25
N ILE A 33 13.57 -14.63 5.48
CA ILE A 33 14.54 -15.21 4.55
C ILE A 33 13.86 -15.62 3.24
N GLN A 34 12.65 -16.18 3.29
CA GLN A 34 11.86 -16.51 2.11
C GLN A 34 11.39 -15.26 1.36
N ALA A 35 10.87 -14.25 2.07
CA ALA A 35 10.40 -13.00 1.48
C ALA A 35 11.53 -12.18 0.82
N TYR A 36 12.74 -12.21 1.40
CA TYR A 36 13.92 -11.49 0.87
C TYR A 36 14.95 -12.41 0.20
N TRP A 37 14.52 -13.61 -0.26
CA TRP A 37 15.43 -14.65 -0.76
C TRP A 37 16.37 -14.17 -1.88
N ASP A 38 15.90 -13.31 -2.77
CA ASP A 38 16.74 -12.77 -3.87
C ASP A 38 17.89 -11.87 -3.34
N LYS A 39 17.69 -11.17 -2.21
CA LYS A 39 18.75 -10.40 -1.53
C LYS A 39 19.64 -11.29 -0.66
N VAL A 40 19.06 -12.23 0.09
CA VAL A 40 19.79 -13.18 0.93
C VAL A 40 20.70 -14.08 0.10
N GLY A 41 20.19 -14.64 -1.00
CA GLY A 41 20.95 -15.46 -1.94
C GLY A 41 22.12 -14.71 -2.57
N TYR A 42 21.94 -13.45 -2.97
CA TYR A 42 23.03 -12.60 -3.45
C TYR A 42 24.07 -12.31 -2.35
N PHE A 43 23.63 -12.03 -1.13
CA PHE A 43 24.54 -11.84 0.01
C PHE A 43 25.37 -13.11 0.31
N VAL A 44 24.71 -14.27 0.41
CA VAL A 44 25.37 -15.57 0.64
C VAL A 44 26.34 -15.90 -0.50
N MET A 45 25.95 -15.67 -1.75
CA MET A 45 26.83 -15.78 -2.91
C MET A 45 28.07 -14.87 -2.75
N ARG A 46 27.89 -13.58 -2.46
CA ARG A 46 28.97 -12.59 -2.30
C ARG A 46 29.92 -12.95 -1.15
N VAL A 47 29.40 -13.50 -0.05
CA VAL A 47 30.21 -14.02 1.07
C VAL A 47 30.98 -15.27 0.64
N TRP A 48 30.31 -16.28 0.07
CA TRP A 48 30.93 -17.53 -0.38
C TRP A 48 32.05 -17.30 -1.41
N HIS A 49 31.87 -16.34 -2.32
CA HIS A 49 32.90 -15.96 -3.29
C HIS A 49 34.13 -15.30 -2.63
N GLY A 50 34.01 -14.79 -1.40
CA GLY A 50 35.11 -14.21 -0.63
C GLY A 50 35.87 -15.16 0.30
N VAL A 51 35.37 -16.37 0.58
CA VAL A 51 35.99 -17.30 1.55
C VAL A 51 37.41 -17.68 1.08
N PRO A 52 38.47 -17.47 1.89
CA PRO A 52 39.85 -17.45 1.40
C PRO A 52 40.40 -18.79 0.90
N VAL A 53 39.87 -19.91 1.40
CA VAL A 53 40.35 -21.28 1.13
C VAL A 53 39.39 -22.08 0.22
N ILE A 54 38.10 -22.06 0.53
CA ILE A 54 37.05 -22.90 -0.10
C ILE A 54 36.23 -22.11 -1.13
N GLY A 55 36.20 -20.76 -1.01
CA GLY A 55 35.32 -19.90 -1.80
C GLY A 55 35.63 -19.90 -3.30
N LYS A 56 34.65 -19.50 -4.11
CA LYS A 56 34.75 -19.53 -5.59
C LYS A 56 36.04 -18.89 -6.11
N VAL A 57 36.45 -17.70 -5.63
CA VAL A 57 37.72 -17.06 -6.04
C VAL A 57 38.95 -17.93 -5.71
N ALA A 58 38.98 -18.60 -4.56
CA ALA A 58 40.07 -19.48 -4.16
C ALA A 58 40.10 -20.81 -4.96
N ARG A 59 38.94 -21.27 -5.44
CA ARG A 59 38.82 -22.42 -6.35
C ARG A 59 39.29 -22.05 -7.76
N LEU A 60 38.79 -20.93 -8.30
CA LEU A 60 39.14 -20.42 -9.63
C LEU A 60 40.61 -20.05 -9.76
N SER A 61 41.25 -19.53 -8.70
CA SER A 61 42.70 -19.26 -8.72
C SER A 61 43.57 -20.52 -8.79
N LYS A 62 43.03 -21.70 -8.42
CA LYS A 62 43.73 -23.00 -8.49
C LYS A 62 43.51 -23.73 -9.82
N GLN A 63 42.37 -23.51 -10.47
CA GLN A 63 42.00 -24.06 -11.77
C GLN A 63 43.09 -23.79 -12.84
N SER A 64 43.18 -24.63 -13.87
CA SER A 64 44.17 -24.45 -14.95
C SER A 64 43.91 -23.13 -15.71
N LEU A 65 44.99 -22.45 -16.11
CA LEU A 65 44.91 -21.15 -16.81
C LEU A 65 44.57 -21.36 -18.30
N MET A 66 43.38 -21.88 -18.56
CA MET A 66 42.79 -21.96 -19.88
C MET A 66 42.40 -20.55 -20.34
N LEU A 67 42.80 -20.18 -21.55
CA LEU A 67 42.26 -19.00 -22.23
C LEU A 67 40.98 -19.40 -22.98
N ASP A 68 40.04 -18.46 -23.06
CA ASP A 68 38.88 -18.48 -23.93
C ASP A 68 39.27 -18.11 -25.37
N ALA A 69 38.38 -18.33 -26.34
CA ALA A 69 38.62 -18.05 -27.77
C ALA A 69 39.00 -16.57 -28.06
N HIS A 70 38.73 -15.67 -27.13
CA HIS A 70 39.02 -14.24 -27.19
C HIS A 70 40.13 -13.82 -26.22
N GLY A 71 41.03 -14.73 -25.83
CA GLY A 71 42.21 -14.46 -25.00
C GLY A 71 41.95 -14.26 -23.50
N TRP A 72 40.69 -14.18 -23.06
CA TRP A 72 40.31 -13.97 -21.66
C TRP A 72 40.49 -15.25 -20.82
N PRO A 73 41.10 -15.23 -19.62
CA PRO A 73 41.20 -16.41 -18.77
C PRO A 73 39.84 -16.98 -18.33
N LYS A 74 39.59 -18.27 -18.56
CA LYS A 74 38.29 -18.91 -18.27
C LYS A 74 37.87 -18.81 -16.80
N SER A 75 38.83 -18.75 -15.88
CA SER A 75 38.60 -18.51 -14.46
C SER A 75 38.02 -17.13 -14.18
N GLU A 76 38.42 -16.10 -14.93
CA GLU A 76 37.92 -14.73 -14.78
C GLU A 76 36.55 -14.57 -15.45
N SER A 77 36.31 -15.22 -16.60
CA SER A 77 34.98 -15.20 -17.21
C SER A 77 33.95 -16.01 -16.42
N GLU A 78 34.30 -17.18 -15.84
CA GLU A 78 33.40 -17.95 -14.94
C GLU A 78 33.05 -17.17 -13.66
N LEU A 79 33.90 -16.22 -13.24
CA LEU A 79 33.60 -15.30 -12.14
C LEU A 79 32.64 -14.20 -12.57
N CYS A 80 32.91 -13.53 -13.70
CA CYS A 80 32.09 -12.42 -14.19
C CYS A 80 30.69 -12.89 -14.62
N ASP A 81 30.58 -14.02 -15.31
CA ASP A 81 29.31 -14.59 -15.78
C ASP A 81 28.29 -14.81 -14.64
N ALA A 82 28.78 -15.21 -13.47
CA ALA A 82 27.97 -15.39 -12.27
C ALA A 82 27.34 -14.07 -11.77
N TYR A 83 28.04 -12.93 -11.90
CA TYR A 83 27.48 -11.60 -11.60
C TYR A 83 26.65 -11.04 -12.76
N TYR A 84 27.02 -11.34 -14.01
CA TYR A 84 26.33 -10.91 -15.22
C TYR A 84 24.86 -11.32 -15.22
N SER A 85 24.54 -12.56 -14.87
CA SER A 85 23.15 -13.05 -14.78
C SER A 85 22.25 -12.20 -13.84
N ARG A 86 22.83 -11.61 -12.79
CA ARG A 86 22.12 -10.76 -11.83
C ARG A 86 22.02 -9.31 -12.33
N TYR A 87 23.10 -8.81 -12.94
CA TYR A 87 23.15 -7.51 -13.61
C TYR A 87 22.11 -7.42 -14.74
N GLU A 88 22.01 -8.46 -15.57
CA GLU A 88 21.06 -8.56 -16.68
C GLU A 88 19.61 -8.72 -16.18
N LYS A 89 19.35 -9.50 -15.12
CA LYS A 89 18.01 -9.59 -14.51
C LYS A 89 17.47 -8.23 -14.05
N ILE A 90 18.32 -7.40 -13.42
CA ILE A 90 17.96 -6.02 -13.04
C ILE A 90 17.90 -5.10 -14.27
N GLY A 91 18.70 -5.41 -15.30
CA GLY A 91 18.69 -4.67 -16.55
C GLY A 91 17.47 -4.87 -17.44
N ALA A 92 16.73 -5.97 -17.25
CA ALA A 92 15.54 -6.36 -18.01
C ALA A 92 14.21 -5.86 -17.42
N GLU A 93 14.22 -5.00 -16.40
CA GLU A 93 13.01 -4.35 -15.90
C GLU A 93 12.62 -3.21 -16.88
N ASP A 94 11.37 -3.25 -17.37
CA ASP A 94 10.94 -2.48 -18.54
C ASP A 94 10.41 -1.09 -18.17
N VAL A 95 11.22 -0.07 -18.41
CA VAL A 95 10.91 1.35 -18.17
C VAL A 95 9.82 1.87 -19.11
N ASP A 96 9.69 1.34 -20.34
CA ASP A 96 8.59 1.69 -21.25
C ASP A 96 7.27 1.10 -20.75
N PHE A 97 7.28 -0.14 -20.25
CA PHE A 97 6.11 -0.74 -19.59
C PHE A 97 5.75 -0.02 -18.27
N PHE A 98 6.72 0.49 -17.51
CA PHE A 98 6.46 1.37 -16.36
C PHE A 98 5.74 2.65 -16.80
N ASN A 99 6.30 3.37 -17.77
CA ASN A 99 5.73 4.63 -18.27
C ASN A 99 4.32 4.43 -18.88
N LYS A 100 4.08 3.30 -19.54
CA LYS A 100 2.77 2.89 -20.03
C LYS A 100 1.81 2.54 -18.88
N SER A 101 2.25 1.83 -17.86
CA SER A 101 1.45 1.57 -16.65
C SER A 101 1.05 2.87 -15.93
N GLU A 102 1.98 3.83 -15.84
CA GLU A 102 1.75 5.16 -15.29
C GLU A 102 0.75 5.97 -16.13
N SER A 103 0.91 5.96 -17.46
CA SER A 103 0.01 6.61 -18.42
C SER A 103 -1.41 6.01 -18.41
N TYR A 104 -1.52 4.69 -18.29
CA TYR A 104 -2.76 3.93 -18.14
C TYR A 104 -3.53 4.38 -16.89
N LEU A 105 -2.88 4.35 -15.71
CA LEU A 105 -3.47 4.78 -14.45
C LEU A 105 -3.81 6.28 -14.44
N ARG A 106 -2.99 7.13 -15.07
CA ARG A 106 -3.27 8.58 -15.22
C ARG A 106 -4.52 8.81 -16.07
N THR A 107 -4.68 8.05 -17.16
CA THR A 107 -5.79 8.21 -18.11
C THR A 107 -7.15 7.83 -17.51
N ILE A 108 -7.21 6.77 -16.69
CA ILE A 108 -8.45 6.39 -15.98
C ILE A 108 -8.73 7.34 -14.79
N GLY A 109 -7.68 7.96 -14.24
CA GLY A 109 -7.73 8.73 -12.99
C GLY A 109 -7.52 7.86 -11.75
N GLU A 110 -6.93 6.67 -11.89
CA GLU A 110 -6.64 5.74 -10.78
C GLU A 110 -5.22 5.87 -10.21
N ARG A 111 -4.35 6.73 -10.77
CA ARG A 111 -2.95 6.95 -10.30
C ARG A 111 -2.83 7.21 -8.80
N GLY A 112 -3.77 7.96 -8.20
CA GLY A 112 -3.75 8.27 -6.77
C GLY A 112 -4.27 7.16 -5.86
N ARG A 113 -4.82 6.07 -6.42
CA ARG A 113 -5.37 4.94 -5.67
C ARG A 113 -4.27 3.97 -5.26
N ARG A 114 -4.58 3.11 -4.29
CA ARG A 114 -3.69 2.06 -3.78
C ARG A 114 -4.47 0.77 -3.65
N GLU A 115 -3.82 -0.38 -3.83
CA GLU A 115 -4.42 -1.63 -3.37
C GLU A 115 -4.57 -1.60 -1.83
N ARG A 116 -5.49 -2.42 -1.30
CA ARG A 116 -5.74 -2.56 0.14
C ARG A 116 -4.45 -2.86 0.90
N PRO A 117 -3.95 -1.93 1.74
CA PRO A 117 -2.84 -2.22 2.62
C PRO A 117 -3.27 -3.21 3.72
N PHE A 118 -2.33 -3.97 4.29
CA PHE A 118 -2.64 -5.04 5.24
C PHE A 118 -3.47 -4.57 6.46
N TRP A 119 -3.28 -3.33 6.93
CA TRP A 119 -4.08 -2.78 8.05
C TRP A 119 -5.58 -2.60 7.70
N VAL A 120 -5.92 -2.40 6.43
CA VAL A 120 -7.31 -2.34 5.96
C VAL A 120 -7.95 -3.73 5.95
N PHE A 121 -7.18 -4.79 5.69
CA PHE A 121 -7.66 -6.18 5.86
C PHE A 121 -7.94 -6.48 7.34
N ALA A 122 -7.04 -6.10 8.25
CA ALA A 122 -7.24 -6.23 9.69
C ALA A 122 -8.47 -5.42 10.18
N LEU A 123 -8.68 -4.21 9.66
CA LEU A 123 -9.86 -3.40 9.96
C LEU A 123 -11.16 -4.05 9.46
N ILE A 124 -11.20 -4.57 8.23
CA ILE A 124 -12.37 -5.29 7.70
C ILE A 124 -12.67 -6.54 8.55
N PHE A 125 -11.64 -7.30 8.94
CA PHE A 125 -11.80 -8.45 9.83
C PHE A 125 -12.38 -8.03 11.20
N MET A 126 -11.92 -6.91 11.78
CA MET A 126 -12.45 -6.36 13.02
C MET A 126 -13.93 -5.92 12.89
N LEU A 127 -14.32 -5.33 11.76
CA LEU A 127 -15.72 -5.00 11.47
C LEU A 127 -16.59 -6.26 11.35
N ILE A 128 -16.11 -7.32 10.68
CA ILE A 128 -16.80 -8.62 10.60
C ILE A 128 -16.99 -9.24 11.99
N MET A 129 -15.99 -9.13 12.88
CA MET A 129 -16.12 -9.58 14.27
C MET A 129 -17.20 -8.80 15.02
N PHE A 130 -17.24 -7.47 14.92
CA PHE A 130 -18.30 -6.67 15.57
C PHE A 130 -19.69 -6.96 14.99
N GLU A 131 -19.82 -7.15 13.69
CA GLU A 131 -21.07 -7.55 13.04
C GLU A 131 -21.53 -8.95 13.52
N ALA A 132 -20.62 -9.91 13.61
CA ALA A 132 -20.90 -11.25 14.14
C ALA A 132 -21.32 -11.22 15.61
N VAL A 133 -20.72 -10.36 16.46
CA VAL A 133 -21.18 -10.16 17.85
C VAL A 133 -22.62 -9.62 17.88
N GLY A 134 -22.93 -8.63 17.03
CA GLY A 134 -24.27 -8.07 16.91
C GLY A 134 -25.32 -9.10 16.48
N PHE A 135 -24.99 -9.92 15.48
CA PHE A 135 -25.87 -11.01 15.02
C PHE A 135 -25.99 -12.15 16.04
N ALA A 136 -24.91 -12.56 16.71
CA ALA A 136 -24.96 -13.64 17.70
C ALA A 136 -25.87 -13.25 18.88
N TYR A 137 -25.76 -12.00 19.35
CA TYR A 137 -26.62 -11.47 20.40
C TYR A 137 -28.11 -11.45 20.00
N VAL A 138 -28.43 -11.32 18.71
CA VAL A 138 -29.81 -11.41 18.17
C VAL A 138 -30.27 -12.86 17.98
N LEU A 139 -29.39 -13.73 17.48
CA LEU A 139 -29.76 -15.05 16.93
C LEU A 139 -29.73 -16.18 17.96
N VAL A 140 -28.81 -16.18 18.93
CA VAL A 140 -28.67 -17.26 19.94
C VAL A 140 -30.01 -17.59 20.64
N PRO A 141 -30.82 -16.61 21.11
CA PRO A 141 -32.10 -16.91 21.78
C PRO A 141 -33.15 -17.61 20.91
N PHE A 142 -32.99 -17.58 19.57
CA PHE A 142 -33.93 -18.14 18.59
C PHE A 142 -33.50 -19.49 18.00
N ILE A 143 -32.28 -19.94 18.30
CA ILE A 143 -31.85 -21.29 17.93
C ILE A 143 -32.55 -22.33 18.81
N ASN A 144 -32.88 -23.47 18.19
CA ASN A 144 -33.70 -24.55 18.73
C ASN A 144 -33.47 -24.80 20.24
N GLN A 145 -34.46 -24.43 21.04
CA GLN A 145 -34.44 -24.53 22.51
C GLN A 145 -34.41 -25.98 23.04
N ASN A 146 -34.52 -26.98 22.15
CA ASN A 146 -34.32 -28.40 22.48
C ASN A 146 -32.84 -28.83 22.44
N LEU A 147 -31.91 -27.93 22.12
CA LEU A 147 -30.46 -28.15 22.20
C LEU A 147 -29.91 -27.79 23.59
N SER A 148 -28.71 -28.23 23.93
CA SER A 148 -28.04 -27.72 25.13
C SER A 148 -27.69 -26.25 24.96
N ALA A 149 -27.63 -25.49 26.06
CA ALA A 149 -27.28 -24.06 26.03
C ALA A 149 -25.87 -23.81 25.42
N ASN A 150 -24.96 -24.77 25.53
CA ASN A 150 -23.65 -24.73 24.88
C ASN A 150 -23.78 -24.80 23.35
N ASP A 151 -24.56 -25.76 22.84
CA ASP A 151 -24.70 -26.01 21.41
C ASP A 151 -25.54 -24.92 20.73
N GLN A 152 -26.57 -24.42 21.44
CA GLN A 152 -27.35 -23.24 21.05
C GLN A 152 -26.47 -21.99 20.91
N SER A 153 -25.57 -21.77 21.87
CA SER A 153 -24.59 -20.67 21.83
C SER A 153 -23.62 -20.83 20.66
N TRP A 154 -22.94 -21.97 20.55
CA TRP A 154 -21.97 -22.26 19.50
C TRP A 154 -22.57 -22.11 18.09
N MET A 155 -23.74 -22.70 17.86
CA MET A 155 -24.40 -22.64 16.56
C MET A 155 -24.91 -21.21 16.24
N GLY A 156 -25.24 -20.41 17.27
CA GLY A 156 -25.59 -19.00 17.09
C GLY A 156 -24.41 -18.13 16.70
N TRP A 157 -23.24 -18.33 17.30
CA TRP A 157 -22.00 -17.69 16.87
C TRP A 157 -21.60 -18.10 15.45
N LEU A 158 -21.77 -19.37 15.09
CA LEU A 158 -21.48 -19.88 13.75
C LEU A 158 -22.37 -19.22 12.68
N PHE A 159 -23.70 -19.25 12.84
CA PHE A 159 -24.61 -18.61 11.87
C PHE A 159 -24.44 -17.09 11.83
N ALA A 160 -24.18 -16.45 12.97
CA ALA A 160 -23.89 -15.02 13.03
C ALA A 160 -22.62 -14.64 12.26
N PHE A 161 -21.54 -15.41 12.40
CA PHE A 161 -20.31 -15.20 11.65
C PHE A 161 -20.51 -15.42 10.14
N LEU A 162 -21.27 -16.45 9.73
CA LEU A 162 -21.60 -16.69 8.33
C LEU A 162 -22.40 -15.53 7.70
N LEU A 163 -23.37 -14.96 8.43
CA LEU A 163 -24.11 -13.78 7.99
C LEU A 163 -23.21 -12.54 7.86
N ALA A 164 -22.30 -12.31 8.82
CA ALA A 164 -21.35 -11.19 8.76
C ALA A 164 -20.37 -11.30 7.58
N VAL A 165 -19.87 -12.50 7.29
CA VAL A 165 -19.03 -12.77 6.11
C VAL A 165 -19.82 -12.54 4.81
N ALA A 166 -21.09 -12.97 4.75
CA ALA A 166 -21.94 -12.74 3.58
C ALA A 166 -22.21 -11.24 3.32
N SER A 167 -22.54 -10.46 4.37
CA SER A 167 -22.66 -9.00 4.28
C SER A 167 -21.36 -8.36 3.80
N ALA A 168 -20.21 -8.74 4.35
CA ALA A 168 -18.92 -8.18 3.98
C ALA A 168 -18.53 -8.44 2.52
N ILE A 169 -18.86 -9.63 1.98
CA ILE A 169 -18.68 -9.94 0.55
C ILE A 169 -19.59 -9.08 -0.33
N LEU A 170 -20.85 -8.87 0.07
CA LEU A 170 -21.77 -7.98 -0.63
C LEU A 170 -21.30 -6.52 -0.58
N ALA A 171 -20.82 -6.04 0.56
CA ALA A 171 -20.25 -4.71 0.75
C ALA A 171 -18.99 -4.50 -0.12
N GLU A 172 -18.11 -5.50 -0.19
CA GLU A 172 -16.93 -5.56 -1.06
C GLU A 172 -17.30 -5.37 -2.54
N VAL A 173 -18.19 -6.21 -3.06
CA VAL A 173 -18.62 -6.16 -4.47
C VAL A 173 -19.33 -4.84 -4.77
N THR A 174 -20.13 -4.34 -3.82
CA THR A 174 -20.85 -3.07 -3.94
C THR A 174 -19.92 -1.87 -3.96
N GLY A 175 -18.89 -1.83 -3.12
CA GLY A 175 -17.89 -0.77 -3.13
C GLY A 175 -17.13 -0.69 -4.44
N ARG A 176 -16.65 -1.85 -4.95
CA ARG A 176 -16.00 -1.93 -6.28
C ARG A 176 -16.95 -1.44 -7.39
N ALA A 177 -18.22 -1.86 -7.36
CA ALA A 177 -19.23 -1.42 -8.32
C ALA A 177 -19.56 0.08 -8.22
N ALA A 178 -19.60 0.65 -7.01
CA ALA A 178 -19.85 2.07 -6.80
C ALA A 178 -18.75 2.95 -7.41
N HIS A 179 -17.48 2.60 -7.23
CA HIS A 179 -16.36 3.31 -7.88
C HIS A 179 -16.40 3.18 -9.41
N LYS A 180 -16.62 1.97 -9.95
CA LYS A 180 -16.84 1.76 -11.39
C LYS A 180 -17.98 2.64 -11.93
N ASN A 181 -19.09 2.72 -11.20
CA ASN A 181 -20.24 3.55 -11.55
C ASN A 181 -19.91 5.06 -11.52
N ALA A 182 -19.08 5.52 -10.58
CA ALA A 182 -18.62 6.90 -10.53
C ALA A 182 -17.77 7.28 -11.76
N LEU A 183 -16.86 6.40 -12.21
CA LEU A 183 -16.09 6.62 -13.44
C LEU A 183 -16.98 6.64 -14.69
N ILE A 184 -17.95 5.73 -14.80
CA ILE A 184 -18.93 5.72 -15.91
C ILE A 184 -19.76 7.00 -15.91
N SER A 185 -20.22 7.46 -14.73
CA SER A 185 -20.98 8.70 -14.59
C SER A 185 -20.14 9.94 -14.93
N LYS A 186 -18.85 9.95 -14.58
CA LYS A 186 -17.89 11.01 -14.94
C LYS A 186 -17.66 11.06 -16.45
N ALA A 187 -17.39 9.92 -17.10
CA ALA A 187 -17.20 9.83 -18.55
C ALA A 187 -18.47 10.27 -19.30
N ARG A 188 -19.66 9.88 -18.80
CA ARG A 188 -20.95 10.34 -19.33
C ARG A 188 -21.13 11.85 -19.20
N HIS A 189 -20.90 12.43 -18.02
CA HIS A 189 -21.01 13.88 -17.80
C HIS A 189 -20.04 14.66 -18.68
N TRP A 190 -18.85 14.13 -18.95
CA TRP A 190 -17.90 14.70 -19.91
C TRP A 190 -18.37 14.62 -21.36
N TRP A 191 -18.99 13.50 -21.78
CA TRP A 191 -19.64 13.40 -23.09
C TRP A 191 -20.87 14.32 -23.21
N GLU A 192 -21.70 14.45 -22.17
CA GLU A 192 -22.90 15.31 -22.16
C GLU A 192 -22.55 16.80 -22.36
N ASN A 193 -21.44 17.26 -21.77
CA ASN A 193 -20.93 18.64 -21.89
C ASN A 193 -19.96 18.87 -23.08
N ASP A 194 -19.54 17.82 -23.79
CA ASP A 194 -18.73 17.94 -25.01
C ASP A 194 -19.53 18.69 -26.09
N SER A 195 -19.01 19.84 -26.51
CA SER A 195 -19.66 20.80 -27.39
C SER A 195 -19.19 20.70 -28.85
N ASP A 196 -18.31 19.74 -29.15
CA ASP A 196 -17.78 19.51 -30.50
C ASP A 196 -18.85 18.93 -31.45
N SER A 197 -18.86 19.45 -32.67
CA SER A 197 -19.66 18.97 -33.80
C SER A 197 -19.45 17.49 -34.16
N ASP A 198 -18.25 16.92 -33.92
CA ASP A 198 -17.97 15.50 -34.15
C ASP A 198 -18.25 14.62 -32.92
N ARG A 199 -19.03 15.11 -31.95
CA ARG A 199 -19.48 14.28 -30.81
C ARG A 199 -20.47 13.21 -31.30
N PRO A 200 -20.24 11.91 -31.02
CA PRO A 200 -21.18 10.85 -31.40
C PRO A 200 -22.51 10.99 -30.63
N ASN A 201 -23.63 10.87 -31.35
CA ASN A 201 -25.00 10.99 -30.82
C ASN A 201 -25.35 10.03 -29.66
N GLN A 202 -24.56 8.97 -29.46
CA GLN A 202 -24.71 8.03 -28.35
C GLN A 202 -23.33 7.57 -27.87
N LEU A 203 -23.13 7.60 -26.56
CA LEU A 203 -21.96 7.02 -25.90
C LEU A 203 -22.08 5.49 -25.90
N LYS A 204 -21.10 4.81 -26.51
CA LYS A 204 -21.05 3.35 -26.69
C LYS A 204 -19.83 2.73 -26.03
N GLU A 205 -19.90 1.43 -25.78
CA GLU A 205 -18.72 0.64 -25.40
C GLU A 205 -17.63 0.71 -26.49
N LEU A 206 -16.37 0.69 -26.06
CA LEU A 206 -15.18 0.81 -26.90
C LEU A 206 -14.32 -0.46 -26.75
N PRO A 207 -13.51 -0.83 -27.77
CA PRO A 207 -12.61 -1.98 -27.66
C PRO A 207 -11.62 -1.79 -26.50
N GLY A 208 -11.39 -2.87 -25.74
CA GLY A 208 -10.55 -2.85 -24.55
C GLY A 208 -9.08 -2.54 -24.86
N ILE A 209 -8.58 -1.43 -24.34
CA ILE A 209 -7.17 -1.02 -24.41
C ILE A 209 -6.45 -1.47 -23.13
N GLY A 210 -5.42 -2.29 -23.30
CA GLY A 210 -4.49 -2.69 -22.24
C GLY A 210 -3.25 -1.79 -22.16
N ILE A 211 -2.44 -1.98 -21.12
CA ILE A 211 -1.23 -1.19 -20.79
C ILE A 211 -0.30 -1.07 -22.00
N LYS A 212 0.00 -2.19 -22.68
CA LYS A 212 0.92 -2.24 -23.84
C LYS A 212 0.50 -1.31 -24.99
N HIS A 213 -0.79 -1.04 -25.12
CA HIS A 213 -1.39 -0.22 -26.17
C HIS A 213 -2.02 1.06 -25.63
N THR A 214 -1.71 1.48 -24.39
CA THR A 214 -2.33 2.67 -23.76
C THR A 214 -2.05 4.00 -24.48
N ASP A 215 -1.21 3.96 -25.51
CA ASP A 215 -0.85 5.09 -26.35
C ASP A 215 -1.68 5.16 -27.66
N SER A 216 -2.46 4.12 -28.01
CA SER A 216 -3.19 4.05 -29.29
C SER A 216 -4.42 4.95 -29.36
N ASP A 217 -4.84 5.54 -28.25
CA ASP A 217 -5.98 6.45 -28.15
C ASP A 217 -5.59 7.82 -27.56
N LYS A 218 -4.31 8.21 -27.64
CA LYS A 218 -3.80 9.52 -27.19
C LYS A 218 -4.60 10.70 -27.73
N ASP A 219 -4.93 10.66 -29.02
CA ASP A 219 -5.67 11.70 -29.74
C ASP A 219 -7.20 11.59 -29.55
N GLY A 220 -7.66 10.58 -28.80
CA GLY A 220 -9.06 10.39 -28.47
C GLY A 220 -9.54 11.29 -27.32
N LYS A 221 -10.84 11.61 -27.32
CA LYS A 221 -11.48 12.38 -26.25
C LYS A 221 -11.37 11.67 -24.90
N ASP A 222 -11.09 12.40 -23.83
CA ASP A 222 -10.77 11.82 -22.51
C ASP A 222 -11.86 10.87 -21.95
N TYR A 223 -13.14 11.12 -22.23
CA TYR A 223 -14.21 10.20 -21.83
C TYR A 223 -14.13 8.84 -22.55
N ASN A 224 -13.79 8.82 -23.84
CA ASN A 224 -13.54 7.58 -24.59
C ASN A 224 -12.34 6.84 -24.02
N ARG A 225 -11.27 7.57 -23.68
CA ARG A 225 -10.03 7.01 -23.12
C ARG A 225 -10.24 6.38 -21.74
N ILE A 226 -11.10 6.95 -20.89
CA ILE A 226 -11.54 6.31 -19.63
C ILE A 226 -12.32 5.02 -19.93
N LEU A 227 -13.27 5.07 -20.87
CA LEU A 227 -14.17 3.94 -21.16
C LEU A 227 -13.47 2.76 -21.83
N ALA A 228 -12.54 2.98 -22.75
CA ALA A 228 -11.77 1.93 -23.41
C ALA A 228 -10.91 1.10 -22.43
N ARG A 229 -10.70 1.58 -21.19
CA ARG A 229 -9.95 0.87 -20.14
C ARG A 229 -10.85 0.22 -19.07
N ILE A 230 -12.17 0.39 -19.15
CA ILE A 230 -13.15 -0.14 -18.21
C ILE A 230 -14.15 -1.02 -18.97
N ASN A 231 -14.29 -2.29 -18.59
CA ASN A 231 -15.37 -3.15 -19.08
C ASN A 231 -16.73 -2.49 -18.80
N THR A 232 -17.53 -2.17 -19.81
CA THR A 232 -18.84 -1.50 -19.67
C THR A 232 -19.93 -2.24 -20.42
N ASN A 233 -21.20 -1.90 -20.17
CA ASN A 233 -22.31 -2.36 -21.02
C ASN A 233 -22.37 -1.48 -22.29
N HIS A 234 -22.92 -1.99 -23.39
CA HIS A 234 -22.99 -1.32 -24.69
C HIS A 234 -23.58 0.11 -24.65
N THR A 235 -24.48 0.39 -23.68
CA THR A 235 -25.14 1.70 -23.46
C THR A 235 -24.44 2.60 -22.43
N VAL A 236 -23.26 2.18 -21.93
CA VAL A 236 -22.40 2.91 -20.98
C VAL A 236 -23.19 3.42 -19.76
N THR A 237 -24.09 2.60 -19.23
CA THR A 237 -24.93 2.90 -18.06
C THR A 237 -24.29 2.41 -16.76
N PRO A 238 -24.28 3.23 -15.68
CA PRO A 238 -23.90 2.76 -14.34
C PRO A 238 -24.75 1.57 -13.88
N SER A 239 -24.12 0.44 -13.55
CA SER A 239 -24.76 -0.79 -13.14
C SER A 239 -25.22 -0.71 -11.67
N ARG A 240 -26.50 -0.36 -11.47
CA ARG A 240 -27.10 -0.19 -10.13
C ARG A 240 -27.39 -1.51 -9.39
N GLY A 241 -27.37 -2.65 -10.09
CA GLY A 241 -27.76 -3.97 -9.55
C GLY A 241 -27.17 -4.29 -8.18
N TRP A 242 -25.83 -4.33 -8.05
CA TRP A 242 -25.18 -4.64 -6.76
C TRP A 242 -25.54 -3.68 -5.62
N MET A 243 -25.71 -2.39 -5.90
CA MET A 243 -26.13 -1.41 -4.88
C MET A 243 -27.57 -1.67 -4.42
N ILE A 244 -28.46 -2.08 -5.34
CA ILE A 244 -29.85 -2.44 -5.03
C ILE A 244 -29.89 -3.76 -4.24
N THR A 245 -29.18 -4.79 -4.69
CA THR A 245 -29.10 -6.10 -4.00
C THR A 245 -28.61 -5.95 -2.57
N THR A 246 -27.54 -5.19 -2.35
CA THR A 246 -26.95 -4.98 -1.02
C THR A 246 -27.83 -4.08 -0.15
N GLY A 247 -28.48 -3.05 -0.72
CA GLY A 247 -29.47 -2.26 0.00
C GLY A 247 -30.66 -3.10 0.48
N ILE A 248 -31.17 -4.01 -0.37
CA ILE A 248 -32.23 -4.97 -0.03
C ILE A 248 -31.75 -5.96 1.04
N TRP A 249 -30.53 -6.50 0.92
CA TRP A 249 -29.93 -7.40 1.93
C TRP A 249 -29.87 -6.76 3.32
N ILE A 250 -29.33 -5.54 3.40
CA ILE A 250 -29.21 -4.77 4.64
C ILE A 250 -30.61 -4.49 5.24
N ALA A 251 -31.58 -4.13 4.40
CA ALA A 251 -32.96 -3.90 4.83
C ALA A 251 -33.64 -5.19 5.36
N ILE A 252 -33.48 -6.32 4.66
CA ILE A 252 -34.01 -7.62 5.09
C ILE A 252 -33.41 -8.04 6.43
N ILE A 253 -32.09 -7.92 6.60
CA ILE A 253 -31.41 -8.25 7.87
C ILE A 253 -31.87 -7.32 9.00
N ALA A 254 -31.97 -6.00 8.75
CA ALA A 254 -32.41 -5.05 9.77
C ALA A 254 -33.85 -5.33 10.23
N ILE A 255 -34.77 -5.62 9.28
CA ILE A 255 -36.17 -5.98 9.57
C ILE A 255 -36.26 -7.33 10.29
N ALA A 256 -35.49 -8.34 9.86
CA ALA A 256 -35.45 -9.65 10.49
C ALA A 256 -34.92 -9.57 11.93
N ALA A 257 -33.83 -8.84 12.16
CA ALA A 257 -33.28 -8.62 13.49
C ALA A 257 -34.27 -7.89 14.42
N PHE A 258 -34.96 -6.86 13.92
CA PHE A 258 -36.02 -6.17 14.67
C PHE A 258 -37.20 -7.11 14.98
N GLY A 259 -37.63 -7.92 14.01
CA GLY A 259 -38.67 -8.94 14.20
C GLY A 259 -38.31 -9.95 15.30
N ILE A 260 -37.11 -10.55 15.21
CA ILE A 260 -36.56 -11.46 16.21
C ILE A 260 -36.55 -10.82 17.60
N ARG A 261 -36.11 -9.56 17.71
CA ARG A 261 -36.09 -8.82 18.98
C ARG A 261 -37.47 -8.52 19.56
N THR A 262 -38.44 -8.11 18.74
CA THR A 262 -39.81 -7.87 19.22
C THR A 262 -40.50 -9.17 19.66
N MET A 263 -40.14 -10.32 19.08
CA MET A 263 -40.59 -11.63 19.57
C MET A 263 -39.89 -12.05 20.88
N GLN A 264 -38.59 -11.82 21.02
CA GLN A 264 -37.86 -12.04 22.30
C GLN A 264 -38.42 -11.18 23.43
N LEU A 265 -38.77 -9.92 23.13
CA LEU A 265 -39.41 -9.03 24.09
C LEU A 265 -40.77 -9.56 24.54
N LYS A 266 -41.58 -10.10 23.62
CA LYS A 266 -42.86 -10.73 23.93
C LYS A 266 -42.71 -12.01 24.76
N SER A 267 -41.67 -12.82 24.57
CA SER A 267 -41.46 -14.00 25.43
C SER A 267 -41.12 -13.61 26.87
N ILE A 268 -40.26 -12.59 27.07
CA ILE A 268 -39.96 -12.03 28.39
C ILE A 268 -41.21 -11.39 29.01
N GLU A 269 -42.01 -10.66 28.22
CA GLU A 269 -43.27 -10.07 28.66
C GLU A 269 -44.28 -11.16 29.11
N THR A 270 -44.31 -12.31 28.42
CA THR A 270 -45.16 -13.47 28.75
C THR A 270 -44.66 -14.20 30.01
N GLU A 271 -43.35 -14.37 30.16
CA GLU A 271 -42.73 -15.01 31.34
C GLU A 271 -42.98 -14.21 32.61
N MET A 272 -42.85 -12.88 32.54
CA MET A 272 -43.13 -11.95 33.63
C MET A 272 -44.61 -11.93 34.06
N VAL A 273 -45.55 -12.06 33.11
CA VAL A 273 -46.99 -12.21 33.41
C VAL A 273 -47.33 -13.61 33.93
N GLY A 274 -46.65 -14.65 33.44
CA GLY A 274 -46.84 -16.04 33.88
C GLY A 274 -46.21 -16.37 35.25
N SER A 275 -45.26 -15.55 35.71
CA SER A 275 -44.56 -15.73 36.99
C SER A 275 -44.36 -14.43 37.80
N PRO A 276 -45.42 -13.65 38.12
CA PRO A 276 -45.27 -12.31 38.71
C PRO A 276 -44.48 -12.31 40.02
N HIS A 277 -44.68 -13.33 40.87
CA HIS A 277 -43.96 -13.48 42.12
C HIS A 277 -42.45 -13.70 41.92
N ALA A 278 -42.01 -14.42 40.88
CA ALA A 278 -40.59 -14.67 40.63
C ALA A 278 -39.83 -13.37 40.31
N PHE A 279 -40.46 -12.45 39.58
CA PHE A 279 -39.91 -11.12 39.28
C PHE A 279 -40.10 -10.12 40.43
N ALA A 280 -41.18 -10.22 41.21
CA ALA A 280 -41.39 -9.39 42.39
C ALA A 280 -40.41 -9.72 43.54
N GLN A 281 -40.11 -10.99 43.75
CA GLN A 281 -39.26 -11.50 44.83
C GLN A 281 -37.78 -11.15 44.66
N GLN A 282 -37.35 -10.62 43.50
CA GLN A 282 -36.05 -9.98 43.34
C GLN A 282 -35.94 -8.58 43.97
N ASN A 283 -37.05 -7.96 44.42
CA ASN A 283 -37.03 -6.60 44.98
C ASN A 283 -37.93 -6.37 46.22
N TYR A 284 -38.67 -7.37 46.70
CA TYR A 284 -39.49 -7.24 47.91
C TYR A 284 -39.34 -8.43 48.87
N ASP A 285 -38.43 -8.26 49.83
CA ASP A 285 -38.34 -9.12 51.03
C ASP A 285 -39.19 -8.49 52.16
N SER A 286 -40.50 -8.44 51.94
CA SER A 286 -41.46 -7.73 52.82
C SER A 286 -42.87 -8.34 52.75
N ALA A 287 -42.94 -9.66 52.94
CA ALA A 287 -44.21 -10.33 53.22
C ALA A 287 -44.73 -9.90 54.62
N SER A 288 -45.62 -8.92 54.65
CA SER A 288 -46.29 -8.50 55.89
C SER A 288 -47.08 -9.67 56.49
N PRO A 289 -46.86 -10.06 57.75
CA PRO A 289 -47.55 -11.20 58.38
C PRO A 289 -48.98 -10.85 58.87
N PHE A 290 -49.58 -9.76 58.37
CA PHE A 290 -50.91 -9.31 58.73
C PHE A 290 -51.85 -9.38 57.52
N GLU A 291 -52.94 -10.14 57.63
CA GLU A 291 -54.03 -10.09 56.66
C GLU A 291 -54.67 -8.69 56.65
N LEU A 292 -54.69 -8.06 55.48
CA LEU A 292 -55.35 -6.77 55.27
C LEU A 292 -56.86 -6.98 55.05
N PRO A 293 -57.73 -6.06 55.52
CA PRO A 293 -59.15 -6.07 55.20
C PRO A 293 -59.40 -6.13 53.70
N ALA A 294 -60.50 -6.78 53.27
CA ALA A 294 -60.76 -7.11 51.87
C ALA A 294 -60.70 -5.91 50.90
N ASP A 295 -61.19 -4.73 51.33
CA ASP A 295 -61.13 -3.50 50.53
C ASP A 295 -59.68 -3.03 50.30
N SER A 296 -58.82 -3.15 51.31
CA SER A 296 -57.39 -2.85 51.22
C SER A 296 -56.63 -3.90 50.40
N ALA A 297 -57.01 -5.18 50.51
CA ALA A 297 -56.47 -6.23 49.67
C ALA A 297 -56.76 -5.97 48.19
N ALA A 298 -58.00 -5.60 47.83
CA ALA A 298 -58.38 -5.25 46.46
C ALA A 298 -57.60 -4.03 45.91
N ILE A 299 -57.35 -3.02 46.74
CA ILE A 299 -56.52 -1.86 46.39
C ILE A 299 -55.06 -2.26 46.16
N ASN A 300 -54.49 -3.12 47.01
CA ASN A 300 -53.13 -3.62 46.81
C ASN A 300 -53.02 -4.45 45.52
N ASP A 301 -53.99 -5.34 45.29
CA ASP A 301 -54.14 -6.14 44.07
C ASP A 301 -54.18 -5.26 42.80
N GLN A 302 -54.81 -4.08 42.88
CA GLN A 302 -54.84 -3.10 41.79
C GLN A 302 -53.50 -2.35 41.64
N ALA A 303 -52.88 -1.95 42.76
CA ALA A 303 -51.59 -1.26 42.76
C ALA A 303 -50.45 -2.16 42.25
N ASP A 304 -50.46 -3.45 42.58
CA ASP A 304 -49.51 -4.44 42.06
C ASP A 304 -49.70 -4.64 40.56
N LYS A 305 -50.94 -4.77 40.08
CA LYS A 305 -51.24 -4.88 38.64
C LYS A 305 -50.79 -3.64 37.87
N GLN A 306 -51.02 -2.44 38.40
CA GLN A 306 -50.53 -1.18 37.80
C GLN A 306 -48.99 -1.11 37.81
N THR A 307 -48.36 -1.44 38.94
CA THR A 307 -46.89 -1.48 39.08
C THR A 307 -46.24 -2.50 38.14
N LEU A 308 -46.89 -3.63 37.90
CA LEU A 308 -46.47 -4.60 36.88
C LEU A 308 -46.61 -4.02 35.47
N THR A 309 -47.76 -3.44 35.10
CA THR A 309 -47.93 -2.86 33.75
C THR A 309 -46.95 -1.72 33.45
N ASP A 310 -46.63 -0.89 34.45
CA ASP A 310 -45.65 0.19 34.30
C ASP A 310 -44.22 -0.35 34.13
N LYS A 311 -43.85 -1.39 34.89
CA LYS A 311 -42.57 -2.12 34.70
C LYS A 311 -42.50 -2.77 33.31
N MET A 312 -43.57 -3.42 32.87
CA MET A 312 -43.66 -4.04 31.54
C MET A 312 -43.45 -3.01 30.43
N ASP A 313 -44.13 -1.87 30.49
CA ASP A 313 -44.02 -0.83 29.46
C ASP A 313 -42.69 -0.07 29.52
N ALA A 314 -42.10 0.11 30.72
CA ALA A 314 -40.74 0.63 30.88
C ALA A 314 -39.69 -0.31 30.24
N ILE A 315 -39.77 -1.61 30.49
CA ILE A 315 -38.92 -2.64 29.86
C ILE A 315 -39.12 -2.65 28.34
N ARG A 316 -40.37 -2.55 27.88
CA ARG A 316 -40.73 -2.49 26.45
C ARG A 316 -40.13 -1.28 25.75
N LYS A 317 -40.22 -0.09 26.36
CA LYS A 317 -39.63 1.16 25.86
C LYS A 317 -38.10 1.12 25.87
N ALA A 318 -37.48 0.67 26.96
CA ALA A 318 -36.02 0.62 27.10
C ALA A 318 -35.37 -0.34 26.09
N SER A 319 -35.95 -1.53 25.91
CA SER A 319 -35.47 -2.53 24.95
C SER A 319 -35.66 -2.09 23.49
N LEU A 320 -36.80 -1.47 23.15
CA LEU A 320 -37.03 -0.91 21.81
C LEU A 320 -35.96 0.10 21.41
N ILE A 321 -35.51 0.96 22.34
CA ILE A 321 -34.42 1.92 22.12
C ILE A 321 -33.09 1.21 21.82
N THR A 322 -32.70 0.19 22.61
CA THR A 322 -31.43 -0.52 22.39
C THR A 322 -31.43 -1.31 21.07
N PHE A 323 -32.59 -1.80 20.64
CA PHE A 323 -32.73 -2.45 19.32
C PHE A 323 -32.55 -1.46 18.17
N ILE A 324 -33.14 -0.26 18.24
CA ILE A 324 -32.92 0.79 17.23
C ILE A 324 -31.44 1.19 17.16
N VAL A 325 -30.78 1.38 18.31
CA VAL A 325 -29.35 1.72 18.36
C VAL A 325 -28.50 0.63 17.69
N LEU A 326 -28.77 -0.65 17.96
CA LEU A 326 -28.05 -1.76 17.34
C LEU A 326 -28.26 -1.81 15.81
N SER A 327 -29.48 -1.58 15.33
CA SER A 327 -29.77 -1.51 13.88
C SER A 327 -29.09 -0.32 13.19
N VAL A 328 -29.01 0.84 13.84
CA VAL A 328 -28.29 2.02 13.29
C VAL A 328 -26.79 1.76 13.24
N ILE A 329 -26.20 1.15 14.28
CA ILE A 329 -24.78 0.75 14.29
C ILE A 329 -24.48 -0.25 13.17
N TYR A 330 -25.35 -1.25 12.96
CA TYR A 330 -25.22 -2.20 11.85
C TYR A 330 -25.18 -1.48 10.49
N ILE A 331 -26.12 -0.56 10.22
CA ILE A 331 -26.15 0.21 8.96
C ILE A 331 -24.88 1.07 8.81
N ALA A 332 -24.39 1.69 9.88
CA ALA A 332 -23.16 2.48 9.85
C ALA A 332 -21.91 1.63 9.54
N ILE A 333 -21.83 0.41 10.09
CA ILE A 333 -20.78 -0.57 9.75
C ILE A 333 -20.86 -0.94 8.27
N GLN A 334 -22.04 -1.25 7.73
CA GLN A 334 -22.20 -1.59 6.32
C GLN A 334 -21.81 -0.46 5.37
N ILE A 335 -22.23 0.79 5.66
CA ILE A 335 -21.83 1.97 4.88
C ILE A 335 -20.31 2.14 4.92
N THR A 336 -19.68 1.93 6.09
CA THR A 336 -18.23 2.01 6.25
C THR A 336 -17.51 0.92 5.44
N SER A 337 -17.99 -0.33 5.45
CA SER A 337 -17.46 -1.43 4.65
C SER A 337 -17.57 -1.16 3.15
N ILE A 338 -18.72 -0.66 2.67
CA ILE A 338 -18.93 -0.29 1.26
C ILE A 338 -17.99 0.86 0.85
N TRP A 339 -17.86 1.89 1.68
CA TRP A 339 -16.98 3.04 1.45
C TRP A 339 -15.51 2.62 1.39
N LEU A 340 -15.06 1.80 2.34
CA LEU A 340 -13.70 1.28 2.41
C LEU A 340 -13.37 0.40 1.18
N ALA A 341 -14.31 -0.46 0.77
CA ALA A 341 -14.19 -1.23 -0.46
C ALA A 341 -14.20 -0.35 -1.73
N SER A 342 -14.92 0.77 -1.72
CA SER A 342 -14.99 1.75 -2.81
C SER A 342 -13.73 2.61 -2.95
N ILE A 343 -12.95 2.82 -1.88
CA ILE A 343 -11.66 3.53 -1.95
C ILE A 343 -10.53 2.64 -2.47
N PHE A 344 -10.43 1.40 -1.99
CA PHE A 344 -9.30 0.50 -2.30
C PHE A 344 -9.59 -0.52 -3.43
N GLY A 345 -10.73 -0.41 -4.11
CA GLY A 345 -10.99 -1.14 -5.35
C GLY A 345 -10.32 -0.49 -6.55
N PHE A 346 -10.12 -1.27 -7.63
CA PHE A 346 -9.82 -0.75 -8.97
C PHE A 346 -10.99 -1.04 -9.90
N ALA A 347 -11.22 -0.17 -10.90
CA ALA A 347 -12.31 -0.31 -11.86
C ALA A 347 -11.84 -0.57 -13.30
N GLY A 348 -10.62 -0.17 -13.66
CA GLY A 348 -10.03 -0.51 -14.96
C GLY A 348 -9.54 -1.96 -15.03
N VAL A 349 -9.54 -2.54 -16.23
CA VAL A 349 -9.32 -3.99 -16.45
C VAL A 349 -7.91 -4.44 -16.02
N GLU A 350 -6.89 -3.65 -16.33
CA GLU A 350 -5.49 -3.94 -15.98
C GLU A 350 -4.94 -2.99 -14.89
N SER A 351 -5.79 -2.17 -14.26
CA SER A 351 -5.35 -1.14 -13.30
C SER A 351 -4.61 -1.70 -12.10
N LYS A 352 -5.01 -2.89 -11.59
CA LYS A 352 -4.25 -3.54 -10.51
C LYS A 352 -2.83 -3.88 -10.97
N THR A 353 -2.68 -4.50 -12.15
CA THR A 353 -1.37 -4.86 -12.71
C THR A 353 -0.51 -3.63 -12.97
N ALA A 354 -1.09 -2.57 -13.54
CA ALA A 354 -0.39 -1.29 -13.71
C ALA A 354 0.08 -0.71 -12.36
N TRP A 355 -0.71 -0.85 -11.29
CA TRP A 355 -0.33 -0.43 -9.94
C TRP A 355 0.77 -1.31 -9.34
N GLU A 356 0.72 -2.63 -9.51
CA GLU A 356 1.76 -3.57 -9.05
C GLU A 356 3.15 -3.25 -9.63
N HIS A 357 3.21 -2.72 -10.86
CA HIS A 357 4.45 -2.27 -11.49
C HIS A 357 4.86 -0.83 -11.11
N THR A 358 3.91 0.09 -10.87
CA THR A 358 4.23 1.51 -10.62
C THR A 358 4.42 1.90 -9.17
N HIS A 359 3.76 1.25 -8.20
CA HIS A 359 3.66 1.74 -6.80
C HIS A 359 4.98 1.89 -6.02
N LYS A 360 6.09 1.36 -6.53
CA LYS A 360 7.41 1.37 -5.87
C LYS A 360 8.24 2.62 -6.17
N PHE A 361 7.96 3.32 -7.28
CA PHE A 361 8.77 4.42 -7.79
C PHE A 361 7.86 5.61 -8.17
N SER A 362 8.39 6.83 -8.08
CA SER A 362 7.65 8.06 -8.38
C SER A 362 7.51 8.36 -9.88
N SER A 363 8.48 7.93 -10.67
CA SER A 363 8.59 8.11 -12.13
C SER A 363 9.45 7.01 -12.76
N GLY A 364 9.39 6.85 -14.08
CA GLY A 364 10.28 5.94 -14.82
C GLY A 364 11.77 6.29 -14.69
N GLU A 365 12.09 7.57 -14.50
CA GLU A 365 13.45 8.04 -14.22
C GLU A 365 13.94 7.56 -12.82
N ALA A 366 13.06 7.56 -11.81
CA ALA A 366 13.40 7.04 -10.49
C ALA A 366 13.63 5.50 -10.51
N LEU A 367 12.88 4.77 -11.35
CA LEU A 367 13.14 3.36 -11.65
C LEU A 367 14.50 3.20 -12.36
N GLU A 368 14.78 3.97 -13.40
CA GLU A 368 16.05 3.89 -14.14
C GLU A 368 17.26 4.20 -13.24
N ASN A 369 17.21 5.28 -12.46
CA ASN A 369 18.27 5.66 -11.51
C ASN A 369 18.50 4.58 -10.44
N TRP A 370 17.45 3.89 -9.99
CA TRP A 370 17.56 2.73 -9.10
C TRP A 370 18.20 1.53 -9.80
N MET A 371 17.77 1.20 -11.03
CA MET A 371 18.38 0.14 -11.85
C MET A 371 19.86 0.40 -12.11
N GLN A 372 20.23 1.64 -12.46
CA GLN A 372 21.62 2.06 -12.67
C GLN A 372 22.44 1.90 -11.38
N SER A 373 21.92 2.36 -10.24
CA SER A 373 22.58 2.23 -8.93
C SER A 373 22.83 0.76 -8.55
N GLN A 374 21.82 -0.11 -8.71
CA GLN A 374 21.97 -1.55 -8.44
C GLN A 374 22.92 -2.25 -9.42
N ARG A 375 22.95 -1.83 -10.69
CA ARG A 375 23.94 -2.29 -11.68
C ARG A 375 25.37 -1.91 -11.27
N VAL A 376 25.60 -0.68 -10.80
CA VAL A 376 26.91 -0.19 -10.31
C VAL A 376 27.34 -0.89 -9.02
N GLU A 377 26.42 -1.13 -8.08
CA GLU A 377 26.71 -1.98 -6.91
C GLU A 377 27.17 -3.39 -7.33
N ILE A 378 26.51 -4.01 -8.31
CA ILE A 378 26.88 -5.35 -8.79
C ILE A 378 28.24 -5.33 -9.51
N ALA A 379 28.52 -4.31 -10.33
CA ALA A 379 29.80 -4.14 -11.00
C ALA A 379 30.96 -3.99 -10.00
N SER A 380 30.85 -3.07 -9.04
CA SER A 380 31.87 -2.86 -8.00
C SER A 380 32.08 -4.12 -7.12
N HIS A 381 31.02 -4.88 -6.82
CA HIS A 381 31.15 -6.18 -6.18
C HIS A 381 31.87 -7.21 -7.04
N ALA A 382 31.61 -7.25 -8.35
CA ALA A 382 32.29 -8.15 -9.28
C ALA A 382 33.79 -7.79 -9.39
N ASP A 383 34.12 -6.52 -9.61
CA ASP A 383 35.51 -6.03 -9.71
C ASP A 383 36.31 -6.24 -8.42
N HIS A 384 35.69 -6.11 -7.24
CA HIS A 384 36.31 -6.47 -5.96
C HIS A 384 36.65 -7.95 -5.83
N LYS A 385 35.90 -8.85 -6.48
CA LYS A 385 36.24 -10.28 -6.54
C LYS A 385 37.23 -10.57 -7.67
N LEU A 386 37.13 -9.86 -8.79
CA LEU A 386 37.97 -10.02 -9.97
C LEU A 386 39.42 -9.60 -9.68
N SER A 387 39.63 -8.42 -9.11
CA SER A 387 40.93 -7.98 -8.59
C SER A 387 41.54 -8.96 -7.58
N LYS A 388 40.73 -9.54 -6.68
CA LYS A 388 41.17 -10.60 -5.74
C LYS A 388 41.49 -11.94 -6.40
N LEU A 389 40.92 -12.23 -7.57
CA LEU A 389 41.28 -13.38 -8.40
C LEU A 389 42.58 -13.09 -9.17
N GLN A 390 42.66 -11.93 -9.83
CA GLN A 390 43.83 -11.46 -10.58
C GLN A 390 45.09 -11.37 -9.70
N LEU A 391 44.99 -10.83 -8.48
CA LEU A 391 46.09 -10.82 -7.51
C LEU A 391 46.61 -12.22 -7.17
N LYS A 392 45.71 -13.22 -7.05
CA LYS A 392 46.08 -14.63 -6.83
C LYS A 392 46.63 -15.31 -8.08
N LEU A 393 46.28 -14.84 -9.28
CA LEU A 393 46.78 -15.35 -10.56
C LEU A 393 48.13 -14.71 -10.95
N ALA A 394 48.38 -13.45 -10.58
CA ALA A 394 49.63 -12.74 -10.85
C ALA A 394 50.85 -13.37 -10.13
N GLY A 395 50.63 -13.95 -8.94
CA GLY A 395 51.66 -14.72 -8.21
C GLY A 395 51.94 -16.12 -8.76
N ARG A 396 51.51 -16.44 -9.99
CA ARG A 396 51.58 -17.80 -10.58
C ARG A 396 52.51 -17.82 -11.78
N THR A 397 53.50 -18.71 -11.76
CA THR A 397 54.40 -18.94 -12.90
C THR A 397 53.72 -19.78 -13.99
N THR A 398 54.01 -19.48 -15.26
CA THR A 398 53.46 -20.18 -16.43
C THR A 398 54.54 -20.31 -17.50
N THR A 399 54.60 -21.46 -18.19
CA THR A 399 55.58 -21.71 -19.27
C THR A 399 55.09 -21.34 -20.68
N ASN A 400 53.87 -20.82 -20.81
CA ASN A 400 53.27 -20.42 -22.09
C ASN A 400 53.20 -18.88 -22.19
N ALA A 401 53.79 -18.31 -23.25
CA ALA A 401 53.84 -16.87 -23.49
C ALA A 401 52.46 -16.21 -23.62
N GLN A 402 51.46 -16.88 -24.20
CA GLN A 402 50.09 -16.36 -24.31
C GLN A 402 49.40 -16.28 -22.94
N GLN A 403 49.63 -17.27 -22.09
CA GLN A 403 49.16 -17.26 -20.69
C GLN A 403 49.83 -16.14 -19.90
N GLN A 404 51.14 -15.95 -20.07
CA GLN A 404 51.89 -14.91 -19.39
C GLN A 404 51.47 -13.50 -19.84
N ALA A 405 51.21 -13.29 -21.14
CA ALA A 405 50.66 -12.04 -21.69
C ALA A 405 49.23 -11.75 -21.20
N ALA A 406 48.40 -12.77 -20.99
CA ALA A 406 47.09 -12.60 -20.36
C ALA A 406 47.19 -12.19 -18.88
N LEU A 407 48.18 -12.70 -18.14
CA LEU A 407 48.42 -12.33 -16.75
C LEU A 407 48.91 -10.88 -16.61
N THR A 408 49.84 -10.43 -17.45
CA THR A 408 50.35 -9.04 -17.39
C THR A 408 49.27 -8.02 -17.77
N THR A 409 48.37 -8.35 -18.69
CA THR A 409 47.25 -7.49 -19.13
C THR A 409 46.02 -7.52 -18.21
N ALA A 410 46.10 -8.13 -17.02
CA ALA A 410 44.99 -8.21 -16.07
C ALA A 410 44.41 -6.84 -15.66
N HIS A 411 45.25 -5.81 -15.57
CA HIS A 411 44.84 -4.45 -15.17
C HIS A 411 43.82 -3.78 -16.10
N ASN A 412 43.72 -4.21 -17.37
CA ASN A 412 42.77 -3.68 -18.35
C ASN A 412 41.45 -4.48 -18.41
N ARG A 413 41.23 -5.41 -17.48
CA ARG A 413 40.16 -6.41 -17.56
C ARG A 413 39.23 -6.29 -16.34
N SER A 414 38.22 -5.42 -16.47
CA SER A 414 37.16 -5.17 -15.48
C SER A 414 35.85 -5.92 -15.82
N PHE A 415 34.89 -5.91 -14.90
CA PHE A 415 33.55 -6.42 -15.15
C PHE A 415 32.83 -5.64 -16.26
N GLU A 416 33.04 -4.32 -16.37
CA GLU A 416 32.46 -3.51 -17.44
C GLU A 416 32.95 -3.93 -18.83
N THR A 417 34.25 -4.24 -19.00
CA THR A 417 34.75 -4.75 -20.29
C THR A 417 34.21 -6.14 -20.61
N PHE A 418 33.89 -6.96 -19.60
CA PHE A 418 33.17 -8.22 -19.77
C PHE A 418 31.70 -8.01 -20.17
N VAL A 419 30.98 -7.04 -19.57
CA VAL A 419 29.60 -6.68 -19.94
C VAL A 419 29.54 -6.16 -21.37
N ALA A 420 30.40 -5.20 -21.73
CA ALA A 420 30.48 -4.67 -23.10
C ALA A 420 30.79 -5.78 -24.12
N ARG A 421 31.73 -6.69 -23.80
CA ARG A 421 32.00 -7.88 -24.62
C ARG A 421 30.78 -8.79 -24.78
N LYS A 422 30.02 -9.04 -23.71
CA LYS A 422 28.77 -9.84 -23.75
C LYS A 422 27.69 -9.20 -24.63
N GLN A 423 27.55 -7.87 -24.56
CA GLN A 423 26.59 -7.10 -25.36
C GLN A 423 27.00 -6.93 -26.83
N ALA A 424 28.30 -7.03 -27.14
CA ALA A 424 28.83 -6.99 -28.51
C ALA A 424 28.77 -8.34 -29.26
N LEU A 425 28.39 -9.43 -28.59
CA LEU A 425 28.20 -10.73 -29.25
C LEU A 425 26.86 -10.76 -30.01
N PRO A 426 26.83 -11.19 -31.29
CA PRO A 426 25.61 -11.24 -32.07
C PRO A 426 24.67 -12.33 -31.51
N GLY A 427 23.64 -11.88 -30.78
CA GLY A 427 22.66 -12.78 -30.15
C GLY A 427 21.88 -12.15 -28.99
N ASN A 428 22.43 -11.13 -28.31
CA ASN A 428 21.70 -10.41 -27.25
C ASN A 428 21.06 -9.13 -27.81
N PRO A 429 19.77 -8.85 -27.57
CA PRO A 429 19.12 -7.63 -28.06
C PRO A 429 19.67 -6.39 -27.33
N GLN A 430 20.16 -5.42 -28.09
CA GLN A 430 20.68 -4.16 -27.55
C GLN A 430 19.55 -3.29 -27.00
N PRO A 431 19.61 -2.84 -25.72
CA PRO A 431 18.93 -1.62 -25.31
C PRO A 431 19.56 -0.44 -26.07
N VAL A 432 18.75 0.45 -26.64
CA VAL A 432 19.25 1.56 -27.46
C VAL A 432 19.91 2.64 -26.59
N ALA A 433 21.20 2.50 -26.35
CA ALA A 433 22.01 3.51 -25.67
C ALA A 433 22.18 4.74 -26.58
N LYS A 434 21.69 5.91 -26.13
CA LYS A 434 21.98 7.19 -26.77
C LYS A 434 23.46 7.53 -26.57
N PRO A 435 24.17 8.09 -27.57
CA PRO A 435 25.60 8.34 -27.48
C PRO A 435 25.92 9.44 -26.46
N VAL A 436 26.81 9.14 -25.52
CA VAL A 436 27.41 10.13 -24.62
C VAL A 436 28.49 10.91 -25.37
N SER A 437 28.30 12.21 -25.53
CA SER A 437 29.26 13.09 -26.21
C SER A 437 30.44 13.44 -25.29
N VAL A 438 31.60 12.83 -25.52
CA VAL A 438 32.86 13.22 -24.87
C VAL A 438 33.46 14.42 -25.61
N PRO A 439 33.73 15.57 -24.95
CA PRO A 439 34.39 16.71 -25.59
C PRO A 439 35.85 16.38 -25.99
N VAL A 440 36.19 16.57 -27.25
CA VAL A 440 37.57 16.45 -27.75
C VAL A 440 38.32 17.75 -27.48
N ALA A 441 39.49 17.66 -26.83
CA ALA A 441 40.37 18.81 -26.61
C ALA A 441 41.06 19.23 -27.93
N PRO A 442 40.99 20.51 -28.34
CA PRO A 442 41.70 21.00 -29.52
C PRO A 442 43.23 21.08 -29.33
N ALA A 443 43.99 20.83 -30.40
CA ALA A 443 45.44 21.00 -30.41
C ALA A 443 45.85 22.46 -30.68
N ALA A 444 47.05 22.85 -30.22
CA ALA A 444 47.57 24.22 -30.33
C ALA A 444 48.42 24.45 -31.61
N PRO A 445 48.30 25.61 -32.27
CA PRO A 445 49.24 26.11 -33.29
C PRO A 445 50.30 27.08 -32.70
N VAL A 446 51.15 27.65 -33.56
CA VAL A 446 52.47 28.22 -33.21
C VAL A 446 52.50 29.76 -33.18
N VAL A 447 53.53 30.32 -32.54
CA VAL A 447 53.73 31.73 -32.12
C VAL A 447 54.13 32.71 -33.24
N ALA A 448 53.65 33.96 -33.15
CA ALA A 448 54.33 35.18 -33.63
C ALA A 448 53.91 36.42 -32.80
N GLU A 449 54.82 37.38 -32.59
CA GLU A 449 54.63 38.62 -31.81
C GLU A 449 53.75 39.65 -32.55
N VAL A 450 53.16 40.70 -31.96
CA VAL A 450 53.30 41.42 -30.66
C VAL A 450 51.85 41.66 -30.12
N ALA A 451 51.47 42.17 -28.92
CA ALA A 451 52.08 43.02 -27.89
C ALA A 451 51.40 42.87 -26.49
N ALA A 452 51.49 43.89 -25.63
CA ALA A 452 50.97 43.95 -24.24
C ALA A 452 50.57 45.42 -23.88
N PRO A 453 50.04 45.79 -22.66
CA PRO A 453 49.88 45.00 -21.42
C PRO A 453 48.58 45.25 -20.58
N VAL A 454 48.57 44.72 -19.33
CA VAL A 454 47.76 45.05 -18.11
C VAL A 454 46.26 44.66 -18.03
N PRO A 455 45.70 44.33 -16.82
CA PRO A 455 45.13 42.98 -16.63
C PRO A 455 43.86 42.84 -15.73
N ALA A 456 43.54 41.57 -15.41
CA ALA A 456 42.82 41.09 -14.21
C ALA A 456 41.26 41.11 -14.25
N PRO A 457 40.57 40.40 -13.33
CA PRO A 457 40.65 38.93 -13.28
C PRO A 457 39.30 38.19 -13.14
N VAL A 458 39.28 36.94 -13.63
CA VAL A 458 38.52 35.76 -13.15
C VAL A 458 37.08 35.96 -12.62
N ALA A 459 36.11 35.41 -13.34
CA ALA A 459 34.81 35.00 -12.80
C ALA A 459 34.64 33.47 -12.93
N ALA A 460 34.09 32.84 -11.89
CA ALA A 460 33.75 31.42 -11.81
C ALA A 460 32.35 31.27 -11.14
N PRO A 461 31.69 30.09 -11.16
CA PRO A 461 30.56 29.93 -12.07
C PRO A 461 29.18 30.24 -11.46
N VAL A 462 28.23 30.58 -12.32
CA VAL A 462 26.82 30.81 -11.99
C VAL A 462 26.14 29.50 -11.57
N GLN A 463 25.40 29.53 -10.47
CA GLN A 463 24.30 28.59 -10.21
C GLN A 463 22.98 29.26 -10.60
N THR A 464 22.20 28.62 -11.47
CA THR A 464 20.85 29.06 -11.88
C THR A 464 19.76 28.39 -11.03
N PRO A 465 18.55 28.98 -10.90
CA PRO A 465 17.88 29.03 -9.60
C PRO A 465 16.77 27.98 -9.39
N VAL A 466 16.43 27.77 -8.12
CA VAL A 466 15.12 27.24 -7.72
C VAL A 466 14.05 28.30 -8.05
N ALA A 467 12.86 27.87 -8.50
CA ALA A 467 11.80 28.76 -8.93
C ALA A 467 11.33 29.69 -7.80
N ALA A 468 11.36 31.01 -8.03
CA ALA A 468 10.84 32.00 -7.11
C ALA A 468 9.30 32.00 -7.11
N SER A 469 8.70 32.14 -5.93
CA SER A 469 7.27 32.38 -5.77
C SER A 469 7.00 33.88 -5.90
N GLU A 470 6.41 34.31 -7.02
CA GLU A 470 6.24 35.73 -7.44
C GLU A 470 5.46 36.64 -6.45
N GLY A 471 4.99 36.12 -5.32
CA GLY A 471 4.41 36.90 -4.22
C GLY A 471 5.36 37.16 -3.03
N LEU A 472 6.41 36.37 -2.81
CA LEU A 472 7.19 36.41 -1.57
C LEU A 472 8.17 37.60 -1.51
N ASP A 473 8.65 38.08 -2.66
CA ASP A 473 9.57 39.22 -2.74
C ASP A 473 8.97 40.53 -2.19
N ALA A 474 7.64 40.67 -2.23
CA ALA A 474 6.92 41.79 -1.63
C ALA A 474 6.97 41.80 -0.08
N LEU A 475 7.35 40.68 0.54
CA LEU A 475 7.69 40.58 1.97
C LEU A 475 9.20 40.67 2.21
N ARG A 476 10.04 40.19 1.27
CA ARG A 476 11.51 40.25 1.37
C ARG A 476 12.03 41.68 1.51
N GLY A 477 11.36 42.65 0.89
CA GLY A 477 11.62 44.08 1.05
C GLY A 477 11.06 44.75 2.32
N LYS A 478 10.61 43.98 3.33
CA LYS A 478 10.12 44.49 4.62
C LYS A 478 10.77 43.76 5.79
N ASP A 479 11.07 44.48 6.86
CA ASP A 479 11.64 43.92 8.07
C ASP A 479 10.61 43.08 8.85
N LEU A 480 10.68 41.75 8.69
CA LEU A 480 9.81 40.80 9.40
C LEU A 480 10.26 40.55 10.84
N THR A 481 11.51 40.91 11.20
CA THR A 481 12.08 40.62 12.53
C THR A 481 11.39 41.42 13.64
N ALA A 482 10.80 42.58 13.29
CA ALA A 482 10.07 43.49 14.18
C ALA A 482 8.68 42.99 14.61
N TYR A 483 8.17 41.87 14.07
CA TYR A 483 6.82 41.36 14.33
C TYR A 483 6.82 40.12 15.24
N SER A 484 5.76 39.92 16.02
CA SER A 484 5.54 38.67 16.77
C SER A 484 5.11 37.53 15.84
N GLU A 485 5.25 36.29 16.29
CA GLU A 485 4.84 35.11 15.51
C GLU A 485 3.33 35.12 15.19
N GLU A 486 2.49 35.55 16.14
CA GLU A 486 1.05 35.75 15.95
C GLU A 486 0.72 36.84 14.91
N GLN A 487 1.51 37.91 14.87
CA GLN A 487 1.40 38.96 13.86
C GLN A 487 1.81 38.44 12.48
N LEU A 488 2.89 37.65 12.39
CA LEU A 488 3.32 37.01 11.14
C LEU A 488 2.31 35.99 10.63
N ALA A 489 1.67 35.22 11.52
CA ALA A 489 0.54 34.34 11.19
C ALA A 489 -0.72 35.10 10.72
N THR A 490 -0.91 36.33 11.21
CA THR A 490 -1.96 37.23 10.71
C THR A 490 -1.59 37.77 9.32
N ILE A 491 -0.33 38.16 9.10
CA ILE A 491 0.18 38.68 7.82
C ILE A 491 0.16 37.59 6.72
N SER A 492 0.61 36.37 7.01
CA SER A 492 0.61 35.26 6.05
C SER A 492 -0.81 34.93 5.59
N ARG A 493 -1.78 34.83 6.52
CA ARG A 493 -3.20 34.64 6.23
C ARG A 493 -3.82 35.78 5.40
N VAL A 494 -3.43 37.04 5.66
CA VAL A 494 -3.93 38.22 4.92
C VAL A 494 -3.29 38.36 3.52
N LYS A 495 -2.09 37.79 3.31
CA LYS A 495 -1.36 37.88 2.03
C LYS A 495 -1.37 36.60 1.20
N GLY A 496 -1.82 35.47 1.74
CA GLY A 496 -1.94 34.20 1.02
C GLY A 496 -0.63 33.40 0.90
N HIS A 497 0.34 33.64 1.79
CA HIS A 497 1.58 32.87 1.86
C HIS A 497 1.49 31.76 2.91
N ALA A 498 2.29 30.70 2.79
CA ALA A 498 2.44 29.74 3.88
C ALA A 498 3.11 30.41 5.09
N LEU A 499 2.72 30.01 6.31
CA LEU A 499 3.37 30.51 7.53
C LEU A 499 4.85 30.12 7.56
N GLU A 500 5.18 28.92 7.09
CA GLU A 500 6.54 28.38 7.02
C GLU A 500 7.46 29.26 6.16
N ASP A 501 7.00 29.69 4.97
CA ASP A 501 7.77 30.60 4.09
C ASP A 501 8.08 31.94 4.77
N VAL A 502 7.09 32.51 5.48
CA VAL A 502 7.22 33.82 6.15
C VAL A 502 8.14 33.74 7.37
N LEU A 503 8.14 32.61 8.09
CA LEU A 503 9.05 32.36 9.20
C LEU A 503 10.48 32.06 8.71
N ALA A 504 10.64 31.34 7.60
CA ALA A 504 11.94 31.15 6.96
C ALA A 504 12.55 32.49 6.50
N LEU A 505 11.74 33.36 5.89
CA LEU A 505 12.17 34.70 5.45
C LEU A 505 12.56 35.60 6.65
N ARG A 506 11.84 35.49 7.78
CA ARG A 506 12.23 36.15 9.04
C ARG A 506 13.60 35.66 9.54
N ALA A 507 13.83 34.35 9.52
CA ALA A 507 15.09 33.77 9.97
C ALA A 507 16.27 34.21 9.07
N GLU A 508 16.06 34.27 7.75
CA GLU A 508 17.04 34.81 6.79
C GLU A 508 17.39 36.27 7.09
N GLN A 509 16.38 37.12 7.31
CA GLN A 509 16.59 38.54 7.66
C GLN A 509 17.25 38.73 9.03
N GLN A 510 16.95 37.87 10.02
CA GLN A 510 17.56 37.97 11.33
C GLN A 510 19.04 37.54 11.29
N LEU A 511 19.37 36.48 10.55
CA LEU A 511 20.76 36.06 10.33
C LEU A 511 21.58 37.14 9.61
N LEU A 512 21.00 37.80 8.60
CA LEU A 512 21.62 38.95 7.93
C LEU A 512 21.88 40.12 8.90
N LYS A 513 20.90 40.47 9.75
CA LYS A 513 21.09 41.51 10.77
C LYS A 513 22.16 41.13 11.81
N ASP A 514 22.19 39.88 12.26
CA ASP A 514 23.18 39.40 13.24
C ASP A 514 24.60 39.39 12.63
N PHE A 515 24.72 39.14 11.31
CA PHE A 515 25.96 39.27 10.55
C PHE A 515 26.40 40.74 10.41
N ASP A 516 25.52 41.63 9.95
CA ASP A 516 25.82 43.06 9.81
C ASP A 516 26.16 43.71 11.17
N ALA A 517 25.52 43.26 12.26
CA ALA A 517 25.77 43.73 13.62
C ALA A 517 27.05 43.16 14.26
N THR A 518 27.64 42.10 13.71
CA THR A 518 28.90 41.51 14.23
C THR A 518 30.17 42.05 13.57
N GLY A 519 30.04 42.91 12.55
CA GLY A 519 30.99 43.99 12.21
C GLY A 519 32.46 43.61 12.02
N ALA A 520 32.83 43.31 10.77
CA ALA A 520 34.22 43.27 10.29
C ALA A 520 34.63 44.62 9.65
#